data_AF-A0A7K4S8V9-F1
#
_entry.id   AF-A0A7K4S8V9-F1
#
_cell.length_a   1.000
_cell.length_b   1.000
_cell.length_c   1.000
_cell.angle_alpha   90.00
_cell.angle_beta   90.00
_cell.angle_gamma   90.00
#
_symmetry.space_group_name_H-M   'P 1'
#
loop_
_entity.id
_entity.type
_entity.pdbx_description
1 polymer ?
#
loop_
_entity_poly.entity_id
_entity_poly.type
_entity_poly.pdbx_seq_one_letter_code
_entity_poly.pdbx_strand_id
1 'polypeptide(L)'
;EPSVVEELLRHSLDKAYGKRVLTWDGESSAVSQDAVRDAAWARSETVLDEWDQEFDRGKVKKIKKRKRERGRLLNPFQQLQNQRNLWSASLSHRL
;
A
#
# COMPACT_ATOMS: atom_id res chain seq x y z
N GLU A 1 -22.34 33.02 8.97
CA GLU A 1 -22.00 31.73 9.59
C GLU A 1 -20.93 31.02 8.78
N PRO A 2 -19.73 30.76 9.35
CA PRO A 2 -18.76 29.88 8.72
C PRO A 2 -19.34 28.47 8.60
N SER A 3 -18.94 27.74 7.55
CA SER A 3 -19.34 26.34 7.39
C SER A 3 -18.71 25.49 8.51
N VAL A 4 -19.43 24.46 8.98
CA VAL A 4 -18.90 23.48 9.96
C VAL A 4 -17.53 22.94 9.52
N VAL A 5 -17.33 22.77 8.20
CA VAL A 5 -16.06 22.31 7.64
C VAL A 5 -14.93 23.33 7.85
N GLU A 6 -15.20 24.62 7.70
CA GLU A 6 -14.21 25.68 7.92
C GLU A 6 -13.82 25.76 9.40
N GLU A 7 -14.79 25.56 10.29
CA GLU A 7 -14.54 25.52 11.72
C GLU A 7 -13.69 24.31 12.12
N LEU A 8 -13.99 23.14 11.57
CA LEU A 8 -13.19 21.93 11.78
C LEU A 8 -11.77 22.08 11.22
N LEU A 9 -11.60 22.64 10.03
CA LEU A 9 -10.28 22.88 9.42
C LEU A 9 -9.43 23.88 10.24
N ARG A 10 -10.08 24.87 10.87
CA ARG A 10 -9.41 25.80 11.77
C ARG A 10 -8.92 25.12 13.06
N HIS A 11 -9.60 24.06 13.48
CA HIS A 11 -9.29 23.27 14.67
C HIS A 11 -8.46 22.01 14.37
N SER A 12 -8.28 21.63 13.10
CA SER A 12 -7.57 20.41 12.69
C SER A 12 -6.04 20.56 12.61
N LEU A 13 -5.50 21.72 12.98
CA LEU A 13 -4.04 21.92 13.03
C LEU A 13 -3.43 21.11 14.19
N ASP A 14 -2.25 20.56 13.96
CA ASP A 14 -1.30 19.87 14.87
C ASP A 14 -1.23 20.45 16.30
N LYS A 15 -2.28 20.27 17.07
CA LYS A 15 -2.47 20.83 18.40
C LYS A 15 -3.17 19.78 19.24
N ALA A 16 -2.62 19.51 20.42
CA ALA A 16 -3.07 18.44 21.31
C ALA A 16 -4.59 18.46 21.63
N TYR A 17 -5.23 19.63 21.64
CA TYR A 17 -6.63 19.80 22.06
C TYR A 17 -7.54 20.45 21.00
N GLY A 18 -7.10 20.56 19.74
CA GLY A 18 -7.86 21.21 18.66
C GLY A 18 -8.03 22.73 18.78
N LYS A 19 -7.80 23.34 19.95
CA LYS A 19 -7.83 24.79 20.18
C LYS A 19 -6.59 25.26 20.93
N ARG A 20 -6.16 26.52 20.67
CA ARG A 20 -5.08 27.16 21.44
C ARG A 20 -5.55 27.37 22.87
N VAL A 21 -4.83 26.79 23.81
CA VAL A 21 -4.94 27.09 25.22
C VAL A 21 -4.10 28.33 25.50
N LEU A 22 -4.73 29.36 26.04
CA LEU A 22 -4.06 30.60 26.42
C LEU A 22 -3.75 30.57 27.91
N THR A 23 -2.75 31.35 28.33
CA THR A 23 -2.52 31.66 29.74
C THR A 23 -3.63 32.59 30.25
N TRP A 24 -3.68 32.79 31.57
CA TRP A 24 -4.59 33.77 32.17
C TRP A 24 -4.37 35.19 31.60
N ASP A 25 -3.15 35.49 31.18
CA ASP A 25 -2.76 36.76 30.53
C ASP A 25 -3.02 36.78 29.00
N GLY A 26 -3.61 35.73 28.45
CA GLY A 26 -3.97 35.64 27.02
C GLY A 26 -2.82 35.26 26.09
N GLU A 27 -1.63 34.96 26.61
CA GLU A 27 -0.48 34.49 25.84
C GLU A 27 -0.61 32.99 25.49
N SER A 28 0.22 32.49 24.56
CA SER A 28 0.24 31.05 24.26
C SER A 28 0.71 30.26 25.49
N SER A 29 -0.11 29.31 25.96
CA SER A 29 0.29 28.43 27.05
C SER A 29 1.50 27.57 26.67
N ALA A 30 2.35 27.23 27.63
CA ALA A 30 3.48 26.32 27.46
C ALA A 30 3.05 25.00 26.80
N VAL A 31 1.90 24.46 27.21
CA VAL A 31 1.32 23.23 26.65
C VAL A 31 1.04 23.36 25.14
N SER A 32 0.61 24.54 24.70
CA SER A 32 0.34 24.79 23.27
C SER A 32 1.62 24.92 22.45
N GLN A 33 2.70 25.44 23.05
CA GLN A 33 4.00 25.52 22.40
C GLN A 33 4.66 24.15 22.29
N ASP A 34 4.60 23.34 23.35
CA ASP A 34 5.14 21.99 23.34
C ASP A 34 4.40 21.10 22.33
N ALA A 35 3.07 21.16 22.26
CA ALA A 35 2.32 20.42 21.25
C ALA A 35 2.74 20.75 19.80
N VAL A 36 3.06 22.01 19.51
CA VAL A 36 3.55 22.43 18.18
C VAL A 36 4.96 21.88 17.91
N ARG A 37 5.81 21.85 18.93
CA ARG A 37 7.16 21.27 18.84
C ARG A 37 7.07 19.78 18.63
N ASP A 38 6.28 19.07 19.43
CA ASP A 38 6.08 17.62 19.32
C ASP A 38 5.54 17.23 17.96
N ALA A 39 4.57 17.97 17.42
CA ALA A 39 4.04 17.71 16.08
C ALA A 39 5.06 18.02 14.96
N ALA A 40 5.92 19.03 15.14
CA ALA A 40 7.03 19.27 14.22
C ALA A 40 8.06 18.13 14.27
N TRP A 41 8.35 17.62 15.48
CA TRP A 41 9.26 16.51 15.70
C TRP A 41 8.69 15.22 15.11
N ALA A 42 7.43 14.88 15.38
CA ALA A 42 6.75 13.71 14.81
C ALA A 42 6.73 13.72 13.27
N ARG A 43 6.57 14.88 12.63
CA ARG A 43 6.68 15.01 11.16
C ARG A 43 8.09 14.77 10.63
N SER A 44 9.12 15.15 11.40
CA SER A 44 10.51 14.82 11.05
C SER A 44 10.93 13.40 11.46
N GLU A 45 10.21 12.83 12.43
CA GLU A 45 10.32 11.47 12.97
C GLU A 45 9.39 10.51 12.22
N THR A 46 9.05 10.81 10.96
CA THR A 46 8.83 9.73 9.99
C THR A 46 10.19 9.07 9.78
N VAL A 47 10.54 8.24 10.76
CA VAL A 47 11.74 7.42 10.79
C VAL A 47 11.64 6.50 9.59
N LEU A 48 12.38 6.83 8.53
CA LEU A 48 12.73 5.90 7.47
C LEU A 48 13.69 4.86 8.07
N ASP A 49 13.22 3.96 8.94
CA ASP A 49 14.01 2.78 9.27
C ASP A 49 13.72 1.65 8.27
N GLU A 50 14.58 0.64 8.32
CA GLU A 50 14.55 -0.50 7.39
C GLU A 50 13.26 -1.33 7.50
N TRP A 51 12.47 -1.12 8.57
CA TRP A 51 11.26 -1.87 8.87
C TRP A 51 10.10 -1.53 7.91
N ASP A 52 9.91 -0.25 7.58
CA ASP A 52 8.88 0.18 6.63
C ASP A 52 9.13 -0.35 5.21
N GLN A 53 10.40 -0.46 4.82
CA GLN A 53 10.76 -0.97 3.48
C GLN A 53 10.41 -2.45 3.31
N GLU A 54 10.52 -3.25 4.36
CA GLU A 54 10.22 -4.67 4.32
C GLU A 54 8.70 -4.93 4.29
N PHE A 55 7.94 -4.08 4.97
CA PHE A 55 6.48 -4.14 5.01
C PHE A 55 5.86 -3.72 3.67
N ASP A 56 6.33 -2.63 3.06
CA ASP A 56 5.86 -2.11 1.77
C ASP A 56 6.16 -3.04 0.59
N ARG A 57 7.23 -3.83 0.68
CA ARG A 57 7.57 -4.84 -0.35
C ARG A 57 6.52 -5.93 -0.46
N GLY A 58 5.71 -6.13 0.58
CA GLY A 58 4.67 -7.15 0.62
C GLY A 58 5.20 -8.58 0.53
N LYS A 59 4.29 -9.55 0.71
CA LYS A 59 4.64 -10.98 0.68
C LYS A 59 4.77 -11.48 -0.76
N VAL A 60 5.99 -11.55 -1.29
CA VAL A 60 6.26 -12.18 -2.59
C VAL A 60 6.02 -13.69 -2.50
N LYS A 61 5.00 -14.20 -3.20
CA LYS A 61 4.76 -15.64 -3.31
C LYS A 61 5.92 -16.29 -4.08
N LYS A 62 6.47 -17.39 -3.54
CA LYS A 62 7.47 -18.19 -4.27
C LYS A 62 6.85 -18.73 -5.55
N ILE A 63 7.32 -18.26 -6.70
CA ILE A 63 6.91 -18.76 -8.00
C ILE A 63 7.70 -20.03 -8.28
N LYS A 64 7.02 -21.18 -8.33
CA LYS A 64 7.64 -22.44 -8.78
C LYS A 64 7.99 -22.28 -10.26
N LYS A 65 9.29 -22.25 -10.58
CA LYS A 65 9.74 -22.24 -11.98
C LYS A 65 9.08 -23.41 -12.71
N ARG A 66 8.28 -23.12 -13.73
CA ARG A 66 7.72 -24.14 -14.63
C ARG A 66 8.91 -24.89 -15.21
N LYS A 67 9.10 -26.16 -14.82
CA LYS A 67 10.12 -27.01 -15.45
C LYS A 67 9.83 -26.99 -16.94
N ARG A 68 10.73 -26.40 -17.73
CA ARG A 68 10.63 -26.40 -19.18
C ARG A 68 10.75 -27.87 -19.58
N GLU A 69 9.63 -28.50 -19.95
CA GLU A 69 9.56 -29.89 -20.41
C GLU A 69 10.23 -30.03 -21.80
N ARG A 70 11.49 -29.63 -21.92
CA ARG A 70 12.21 -29.57 -23.20
C ARG A 70 12.90 -30.88 -23.57
N GLY A 71 12.53 -31.99 -22.95
CA GLY A 71 13.23 -33.26 -23.16
C GLY A 71 12.56 -34.50 -22.58
N ARG A 72 11.24 -34.50 -22.39
CA ARG A 72 10.53 -35.77 -22.19
C ARG A 72 10.25 -36.33 -23.57
N LEU A 73 10.82 -37.49 -23.89
CA LEU A 73 10.40 -38.29 -25.03
C LEU A 73 8.88 -38.48 -24.88
N LEU A 74 8.10 -37.72 -25.66
CA LEU A 74 6.64 -37.82 -25.62
C LEU A 74 6.27 -39.24 -26.03
N ASN A 75 5.55 -39.94 -25.17
CA ASN A 75 5.02 -41.26 -25.48
C ASN A 75 4.25 -41.18 -26.82
N PRO A 76 4.41 -42.13 -27.76
CA PRO A 76 3.68 -42.14 -29.03
C PRO A 76 2.17 -41.87 -28.90
N PHE A 77 1.54 -42.37 -27.82
CA PHE A 77 0.12 -42.13 -27.55
C PHE A 77 -0.19 -40.67 -27.19
N GLN A 78 0.74 -39.99 -26.49
CA GLN A 78 0.60 -38.55 -26.18
C GLN A 78 0.78 -37.69 -27.43
N GLN A 79 1.64 -38.11 -28.37
CA GLN A 79 1.80 -37.42 -29.65
C GLN A 79 0.52 -37.50 -30.49
N LEU A 80 -0.08 -38.69 -30.60
CA LEU A 80 -1.35 -38.89 -31.28
C LEU A 80 -2.48 -38.05 -30.67
N GLN A 81 -2.58 -38.01 -29.33
CA GLN A 81 -3.59 -37.20 -28.66
C GLN A 81 -3.38 -35.69 -28.87
N ASN A 82 -2.12 -35.23 -28.83
CA ASN A 82 -1.80 -33.84 -29.10
C ASN A 82 -2.16 -33.43 -30.53
N GLN A 83 -1.92 -34.30 -31.52
CA GLN A 83 -2.37 -34.06 -32.88
C GLN A 83 -3.89 -33.95 -32.95
N ARG A 84 -4.64 -34.89 -32.37
CA ARG A 84 -6.11 -34.79 -32.29
C ARG A 84 -6.57 -33.47 -31.67
N ASN A 85 -5.97 -33.05 -30.55
CA ASN A 85 -6.30 -31.79 -29.88
C ASN A 85 -6.04 -30.56 -30.79
N LEU A 86 -4.99 -30.58 -31.61
CA LEU A 86 -4.70 -29.52 -32.60
C LEU A 86 -5.80 -29.42 -33.68
N TRP A 87 -6.22 -30.55 -34.25
CA TRP A 87 -7.30 -30.58 -35.23
C TRP A 87 -8.64 -30.15 -34.63
N SER A 88 -8.96 -30.60 -33.41
CA SER A 88 -10.16 -30.17 -32.70
C SER A 88 -10.17 -28.68 -32.35
N ALA A 89 -9.03 -28.11 -31.92
CA ALA A 89 -8.92 -26.70 -31.58
C ALA A 89 -9.08 -25.78 -32.79
N SER A 90 -8.54 -26.19 -33.95
CA SER A 90 -8.65 -25.42 -35.19
C SER A 90 -10.03 -25.52 -35.87
N LEU A 91 -10.76 -26.61 -35.64
CA LEU A 91 -12.14 -26.77 -36.12
C LEU A 91 -13.13 -25.97 -35.26
N SER A 92 -12.92 -25.92 -33.95
CA SER A 92 -13.72 -25.14 -32.99
C SER A 92 -13.57 -23.62 -33.20
N HIS A 93 -12.43 -23.16 -33.72
CA HIS A 93 -12.15 -21.74 -33.95
C HIS A 93 -12.67 -21.22 -35.32
N ARG A 94 -13.35 -22.08 -36.08
CA ARG A 94 -13.79 -21.81 -37.47
C ARG A 94 -15.32 -21.99 -37.68
N LEU A 95 -16.06 -22.16 -36.58
CA LEU A 95 -17.53 -22.08 -36.48
C LEU A 95 -17.87 -20.90 -35.57
#